data_AF-A0A8T0FMH1-F1
#
_entry.id   AF-A0A8T0FMH1-F1
#
_cell.length_a   1.000
_cell.length_b   1.000
_cell.length_c   1.000
_cell.angle_alpha   90.00
_cell.angle_beta   90.00
_cell.angle_gamma   90.00
#
_symmetry.space_group_name_H-M   'P 1'
#
loop_
_entity.id
_entity.type
_entity.pdbx_description
1 polymer ?
#
loop_
_entity_poly.entity_id
_entity_poly.type
_entity_poly.pdbx_seq_one_letter_code
_entity_poly.pdbx_strand_id
1 'polypeptide(L)'
;MRRRAESHRISDALLLELFLQQMPSNLQSILTAITPLNATKAAEMADKILEVTQSEISKSSSSDSSAILNNTNSHSDHFEEIRALPKEIASLLRSRSVSRRSNHFRFRMRSSFASKGIC
;
A
#
# COMPACT_ATOMS: atom_id res chain seq x y z
N MET A 1 -2.40 42.82 -23.52
CA MET A 1 -1.33 41.83 -23.23
C MET A 1 -0.96 41.12 -24.54
N ARG A 2 0.26 41.28 -25.05
CA ARG A 2 0.73 40.59 -26.28
C ARG A 2 1.12 39.14 -25.93
N ARG A 3 0.56 38.15 -26.63
CA ARG A 3 0.95 36.74 -26.50
C ARG A 3 2.33 36.55 -27.15
N ARG A 4 3.37 36.40 -26.32
CA ARG A 4 4.78 36.24 -26.78
C ARG A 4 5.07 34.91 -27.48
N ALA A 5 4.09 34.01 -27.58
CA ALA A 5 4.27 32.64 -28.10
C ALA A 5 3.79 32.44 -29.55
N GLU A 6 3.17 33.44 -30.20
CA GLU A 6 2.52 33.27 -31.51
C GLU A 6 3.48 32.92 -32.68
N SER A 7 4.80 33.02 -32.50
CA SER A 7 5.79 32.78 -33.56
C SER A 7 6.88 31.75 -33.26
N HIS A 8 6.78 30.97 -32.18
CA HIS A 8 7.81 29.98 -31.82
C HIS A 8 7.33 28.56 -32.15
N ARG A 9 7.84 27.99 -33.24
CA ARG A 9 7.64 26.57 -33.56
C ARG A 9 8.68 25.76 -32.81
N ILE A 10 8.21 24.95 -31.85
CA ILE A 10 9.04 24.00 -31.11
C ILE A 10 9.29 22.80 -32.02
N SER A 11 10.48 22.20 -31.96
CA SER A 11 10.77 20.98 -32.71
C SER A 11 10.07 19.77 -32.07
N ASP A 12 9.48 18.91 -32.91
CA ASP A 12 8.76 17.72 -32.43
C ASP A 12 9.66 16.76 -31.62
N ALA A 13 10.94 16.68 -31.98
CA ALA A 13 11.92 15.89 -31.25
C ALA A 13 12.12 16.40 -29.81
N LEU A 14 12.22 17.71 -29.62
CA LEU A 14 12.33 18.32 -28.30
C LEU A 14 11.03 18.16 -27.51
N LEU A 15 9.88 18.30 -28.18
CA LEU A 15 8.58 18.10 -27.54
C LEU A 15 8.42 16.66 -27.03
N LEU A 16 8.84 15.68 -27.83
CA LEU A 16 8.84 14.27 -27.44
C LEU A 16 9.79 14.02 -26.26
N GLU A 17 11.01 14.58 -26.29
CA GLU A 17 11.98 14.43 -25.19
C GLU A 17 11.44 14.98 -23.87
N LEU A 18 10.92 16.22 -23.88
CA LEU A 18 10.32 16.83 -22.69
C LEU A 18 9.10 16.04 -22.20
N PHE A 19 8.28 15.55 -23.13
CA PHE A 19 7.12 14.72 -22.79
C PHE A 19 7.55 13.44 -22.08
N LEU A 20 8.55 12.73 -22.60
CA LEU A 20 9.08 11.54 -21.95
C LEU A 20 9.67 11.86 -20.57
N GLN A 21 10.45 12.94 -20.45
CA GLN A 21 11.06 13.34 -19.18
C GLN A 21 10.03 13.62 -18.07
N GLN A 22 8.85 14.15 -18.43
CA GLN A 22 7.77 14.41 -17.48
C GLN A 22 7.03 13.12 -17.03
N MET A 23 7.11 12.05 -17.81
CA MET A 23 6.41 10.80 -17.51
C MET A 23 7.15 9.95 -16.47
N PRO A 24 6.43 9.13 -15.67
CA PRO A 24 7.07 8.17 -14.78
C PRO A 24 7.79 7.05 -15.57
N SER A 25 8.79 6.41 -14.95
CA SER A 25 9.71 5.47 -15.60
C SER A 25 9.02 4.27 -16.27
N ASN A 26 7.90 3.79 -15.70
CA ASN A 26 7.10 2.71 -16.29
C ASN A 26 6.49 3.10 -17.64
N LEU A 27 5.98 4.33 -17.78
CA LEU A 27 5.44 4.81 -19.05
C LEU A 27 6.56 5.12 -20.04
N GLN A 28 7.68 5.70 -19.58
CA GLN A 28 8.85 5.95 -20.43
C GLN A 28 9.36 4.67 -21.09
N SER A 29 9.50 3.57 -20.32
CA SER A 29 9.97 2.29 -20.86
C SER A 29 9.04 1.72 -21.93
N ILE A 30 7.72 1.89 -21.78
CA ILE A 30 6.75 1.40 -22.76
C ILE A 30 6.78 2.27 -24.02
N LEU A 31 6.79 3.60 -23.87
CA LEU A 31 6.78 4.53 -24.98
C LEU A 31 8.08 4.47 -25.80
N THR A 32 9.23 4.33 -25.15
CA THR A 32 10.55 4.24 -25.84
C THR A 32 10.72 2.96 -26.65
N ALA A 33 10.04 1.86 -26.26
CA ALA A 33 10.05 0.60 -27.02
C ALA A 33 9.28 0.69 -28.35
N ILE A 34 8.38 1.67 -28.50
CA ILE A 34 7.52 1.82 -29.66
C ILE A 34 8.22 2.76 -30.65
N THR A 35 8.69 2.24 -31.78
CA THR A 35 9.29 3.03 -32.87
C THR A 35 8.57 2.77 -34.20
N PRO A 36 8.36 3.80 -35.05
CA PRO A 36 8.61 5.23 -34.83
C PRO A 36 7.50 5.91 -34.00
N LEU A 37 7.90 6.88 -33.16
CA LEU A 37 7.01 7.61 -32.27
C LEU A 37 7.15 9.12 -32.45
N ASN A 38 6.01 9.79 -32.59
CA ASN A 38 5.89 11.25 -32.61
C ASN A 38 5.23 11.73 -31.31
N ALA A 39 5.41 12.99 -30.94
CA ALA A 39 4.90 13.51 -29.66
C ALA A 39 3.37 13.41 -29.51
N THR A 40 2.61 13.63 -30.59
CA THR A 40 1.14 13.47 -30.58
C THR A 40 0.72 12.03 -30.30
N LYS A 41 1.34 11.08 -30.98
CA LYS A 41 1.08 9.65 -30.79
C LYS A 41 1.56 9.16 -29.42
N ALA A 42 2.65 9.74 -28.89
CA ALA A 42 3.12 9.46 -27.53
C ALA A 42 2.09 9.88 -26.49
N ALA A 43 1.47 11.06 -26.66
CA ALA A 43 0.39 11.53 -25.80
C ALA A 43 -0.83 10.61 -25.87
N GLU A 44 -1.30 10.26 -27.07
CA GLU A 44 -2.43 9.34 -27.24
C GLU A 44 -2.18 7.95 -26.60
N MET A 45 -0.96 7.42 -26.73
CA MET A 45 -0.61 6.13 -26.12
C MET A 45 -0.48 6.25 -24.61
N ALA A 46 0.07 7.35 -24.09
CA ALA A 46 0.13 7.60 -22.66
C ALA A 46 -1.28 7.62 -22.05
N ASP A 47 -2.22 8.34 -22.68
CA ASP A 47 -3.62 8.38 -22.23
C ASP A 47 -4.25 6.98 -22.20
N LYS A 48 -4.03 6.17 -23.24
CA LYS A 48 -4.52 4.78 -23.30
C LYS A 48 -3.90 3.89 -22.23
N ILE A 49 -2.60 4.02 -21.97
CA ILE A 49 -1.93 3.23 -20.93
C ILE A 49 -2.47 3.64 -19.57
N LEU A 50 -2.69 4.93 -19.32
CA LEU A 50 -3.32 5.41 -18.09
C LEU A 50 -4.74 4.87 -17.93
N GLU A 51 -5.53 4.85 -18.99
CA GLU A 51 -6.89 4.26 -18.97
C GLU A 51 -6.86 2.77 -18.61
N VAL A 52 -5.97 1.99 -19.24
CA VAL A 52 -5.84 0.55 -18.98
C VAL A 52 -5.35 0.30 -17.55
N THR A 53 -4.28 0.97 -17.13
CA THR A 53 -3.69 0.77 -15.79
C THR A 53 -4.69 1.13 -14.68
N GLN A 54 -5.47 2.19 -14.83
CA GLN A 54 -6.50 2.58 -13.87
C GLN A 54 -7.71 1.63 -13.87
N SER A 55 -8.08 1.11 -15.06
CA SER A 55 -9.09 0.05 -15.21
C SER A 55 -8.69 -1.22 -14.46
N GLU A 56 -7.43 -1.65 -14.54
CA GLU A 56 -6.95 -2.85 -13.83
C GLU A 56 -7.01 -2.68 -12.30
N ILE A 57 -6.69 -1.48 -11.78
CA ILE A 57 -6.77 -1.18 -10.34
C ILE A 57 -8.24 -1.14 -9.87
N SER A 58 -9.15 -0.65 -10.72
CA SER A 58 -10.57 -0.59 -10.39
C SER A 58 -11.25 -1.97 -10.47
N LYS A 59 -10.90 -2.78 -11.48
CA LYS A 59 -11.38 -4.16 -11.63
C LYS A 59 -10.84 -5.10 -10.56
N SER A 60 -9.61 -4.91 -10.11
CA SER A 60 -9.05 -5.65 -8.97
C SER A 60 -9.64 -5.21 -7.62
N SER A 61 -10.32 -4.06 -7.55
CA SER A 61 -11.08 -3.67 -6.35
C SER A 61 -12.50 -4.24 -6.31
N SER A 62 -13.01 -4.76 -7.43
CA SER A 62 -14.39 -5.26 -7.56
C SER A 62 -14.51 -6.74 -7.92
N SER A 63 -13.43 -7.52 -7.87
CA SER A 63 -13.52 -8.96 -8.10
C SER A 63 -12.55 -9.71 -7.20
N ASP A 64 -13.15 -10.31 -6.18
CA ASP A 64 -12.77 -11.65 -5.80
C ASP A 64 -12.48 -12.49 -7.06
N SER A 65 -11.28 -13.08 -7.09
CA SER A 65 -10.90 -14.27 -7.88
C SER A 65 -10.42 -14.11 -9.33
N SER A 66 -9.16 -14.56 -9.49
CA SER A 66 -8.62 -15.38 -10.59
C SER A 66 -8.16 -14.71 -11.89
N ALA A 67 -6.84 -14.46 -11.97
CA ALA A 67 -5.94 -15.04 -12.99
C ALA A 67 -4.53 -14.41 -12.94
N ILE A 68 -3.76 -14.70 -11.89
CA ILE A 68 -2.29 -14.69 -11.97
C ILE A 68 -1.83 -16.08 -11.52
N LEU A 69 -1.98 -17.05 -12.41
CA LEU A 69 -1.34 -18.36 -12.35
C LEU A 69 0.11 -18.13 -12.85
N ASN A 70 1.22 -18.29 -12.12
CA ASN A 70 1.56 -19.26 -11.10
C ASN A 70 2.77 -18.75 -10.28
N ASN A 71 2.55 -18.02 -9.19
CA ASN A 71 3.52 -17.87 -8.08
C ASN A 71 2.80 -17.35 -6.81
N THR A 72 1.55 -17.80 -6.61
CA THR A 72 0.64 -17.24 -5.61
C THR A 72 0.67 -17.98 -4.28
N ASN A 73 1.19 -19.22 -4.23
CA ASN A 73 1.30 -19.95 -2.95
C ASN A 73 2.20 -19.23 -1.95
N SER A 74 3.28 -18.60 -2.41
CA SER A 74 4.13 -17.83 -1.50
C SER A 74 3.39 -16.58 -1.00
N HIS A 75 2.71 -15.85 -1.87
CA HIS A 75 2.01 -14.62 -1.48
C HIS A 75 0.78 -14.87 -0.58
N SER A 76 0.00 -15.94 -0.83
CA SER A 76 -1.15 -16.29 0.02
C SER A 76 -0.75 -16.55 1.46
N ASP A 77 0.35 -17.26 1.68
CA ASP A 77 0.86 -17.59 3.02
C ASP A 77 1.28 -16.33 3.77
N HIS A 78 1.99 -15.40 3.09
CA HIS A 78 2.37 -14.11 3.69
C HIS A 78 1.14 -13.25 4.03
N PHE A 79 0.11 -13.24 3.19
CA PHE A 79 -1.13 -12.50 3.49
C PHE A 79 -1.91 -13.12 4.66
N GLU A 80 -1.90 -14.45 4.80
CA GLU A 80 -2.49 -15.13 5.96
C GLU A 80 -1.72 -14.84 7.25
N GLU A 81 -0.39 -14.84 7.20
CA GLU A 81 0.47 -14.48 8.33
C GLU A 81 0.22 -13.04 8.79
N ILE A 82 0.18 -12.07 7.87
CA ILE A 82 -0.14 -10.66 8.17
C ILE A 82 -1.51 -10.54 8.85
N ARG A 83 -2.51 -11.34 8.44
CA ARG A 83 -3.84 -11.36 9.07
C ARG A 83 -3.84 -12.06 10.44
N ALA A 84 -2.91 -12.97 10.70
CA ALA A 84 -2.79 -13.71 11.97
C ALA A 84 -2.04 -12.93 13.05
N LEU A 85 -1.01 -12.17 12.69
CA LEU A 85 -0.21 -11.34 13.61
C LEU A 85 -1.02 -10.46 14.57
N PRO A 86 -2.07 -9.71 14.16
CA PRO A 86 -2.83 -8.88 15.11
C PRO A 86 -3.55 -9.71 16.17
N LYS A 87 -3.97 -10.94 15.85
CA LYS A 87 -4.62 -11.84 16.81
C LYS A 87 -3.60 -12.37 17.83
N GLU A 88 -2.40 -12.69 17.37
CA GLU A 88 -1.30 -13.11 18.23
C GLU A 88 -0.85 -11.99 19.18
N ILE A 89 -0.69 -10.77 18.65
CA ILE A 89 -0.38 -9.57 19.46
C ILE A 89 -1.47 -9.33 20.51
N ALA A 90 -2.75 -9.45 20.15
CA ALA A 90 -3.85 -9.31 21.11
C ALA A 90 -3.80 -10.39 22.22
N SER A 91 -3.46 -11.64 21.88
CA SER A 91 -3.29 -12.73 22.85
C SER A 91 -2.14 -12.48 23.83
N LEU A 92 -0.98 -12.04 23.33
CA LEU A 92 0.20 -11.69 24.12
C LEU A 92 -0.10 -10.51 25.07
N LEU A 93 -0.75 -9.47 24.57
CA LEU A 93 -1.14 -8.31 25.38
C LEU A 93 -2.17 -8.69 26.45
N ARG A 94 -3.14 -9.57 26.14
CA ARG A 94 -4.12 -10.08 27.10
C ARG A 94 -3.46 -10.94 28.18
N SER A 95 -2.59 -11.86 27.81
CA SER A 95 -1.87 -12.74 28.74
C SER A 95 -0.98 -11.96 29.71
N ARG A 96 -0.27 -10.93 29.23
CA ARG A 96 0.54 -10.02 30.06
C ARG A 96 -0.29 -9.15 31.00
N SER A 97 -1.57 -8.94 30.70
CA SER A 97 -2.48 -8.15 31.53
C SER A 97 -3.10 -8.97 32.66
N VAL A 98 -3.39 -10.26 32.42
CA VAL A 98 -3.94 -11.18 33.42
C VAL A 98 -2.90 -11.53 34.49
N SER A 99 -1.65 -11.77 34.09
CA SER A 99 -0.58 -12.07 35.06
C SER A 99 -0.31 -10.92 36.02
N ARG A 100 -0.42 -9.67 35.56
CA ARG A 100 -0.27 -8.47 36.41
C ARG A 100 -1.44 -8.28 37.38
N ARG A 101 -2.66 -8.71 37.04
CA ARG A 101 -3.82 -8.62 37.94
C ARG A 101 -3.89 -9.77 38.95
N SER A 102 -3.37 -10.94 38.62
CA SER A 102 -3.39 -12.11 39.52
C SER A 102 -2.56 -11.91 40.80
N ASN A 103 -1.43 -11.22 40.71
CA ASN A 103 -0.55 -11.02 41.88
C ASN A 103 -1.01 -9.92 42.84
N HIS A 104 -2.03 -9.12 42.49
CA HIS A 104 -2.52 -8.06 43.39
C HIS A 104 -3.59 -8.56 44.38
N PHE A 105 -4.20 -9.72 44.12
CA PHE A 105 -5.24 -10.28 45.00
C PHE A 105 -4.69 -11.14 46.15
N ARG A 106 -3.42 -11.55 46.11
CA ARG A 106 -2.83 -12.37 47.19
C ARG A 106 -2.22 -11.57 48.34
N PHE A 107 -2.06 -10.25 48.19
CA PHE A 107 -1.53 -9.38 49.25
C PHE A 107 -2.60 -8.77 50.17
N ARG A 108 -3.89 -9.03 49.93
CA ARG A 108 -4.99 -8.44 50.73
C ARG A 108 -5.72 -9.42 51.66
N MET A 109 -5.17 -10.62 51.86
CA MET A 109 -5.74 -11.64 52.76
C MET A 109 -4.77 -11.96 53.91
N ARG A 110 -4.49 -10.96 54.76
CA ARG A 110 -3.98 -11.17 56.11
C ARG A 110 -4.30 -9.99 57.02
N SER A 111 -5.57 -9.62 57.08
CA SER A 111 -6.05 -8.77 58.16
C SER A 111 -7.45 -9.19 58.56
N SER A 112 -7.56 -10.32 59.24
CA SER A 112 -8.72 -10.56 60.09
C SER A 112 -8.37 -11.49 61.26
N PHE A 113 -8.40 -10.87 62.44
CA PHE A 113 -8.68 -11.42 63.77
C PHE A 113 -7.69 -12.38 64.45
N ALA A 114 -7.01 -11.88 65.50
CA ALA A 114 -7.06 -12.45 66.86
C ALA A 114 -6.09 -11.72 67.83
N SER A 115 -6.61 -11.00 68.82
CA SER A 115 -6.48 -11.44 70.22
C SER A 115 -7.28 -10.53 71.15
N LYS A 116 -8.11 -11.17 71.95
CA LYS A 116 -8.77 -10.61 73.14
C LYS A 116 -7.73 -10.53 74.27
N GLY A 117 -7.89 -9.52 75.13
CA GLY A 117 -7.49 -9.57 76.53
C GLY A 117 -6.16 -8.87 76.86
N ILE A 118 -6.27 -7.70 77.50
CA ILE A 118 -5.34 -7.26 78.56
C ILE A 118 -6.21 -6.70 79.69
N CYS A 119 -5.87 -7.11 80.91
CA CYS A 119 -6.47 -6.80 82.20
C CYS A 119 -6.49 -5.31 82.55
#